data_AF-A0AAU0N679-F1
#
_entry.id   AF-A0AAU0N679-F1
#
_cell.length_a   1.000
_cell.length_b   1.000
_cell.length_c   1.000
_cell.angle_alpha   90.00
_cell.angle_beta   90.00
_cell.angle_gamma   90.00
#
_symmetry.space_group_name_H-M   'P 1'
#
loop_
_entity.id
_entity.type
_entity.pdbx_description
1 polymer ?
#
loop_
_entity_poly.entity_id
_entity_poly.type
_entity_poly.pdbx_seq_one_letter_code
_entity_poly.pdbx_strand_id
1 'polypeptide(L)'
;MANKNKVQYGLKNVHYAMVTYDELTGEPTYGTPTRWNGAIEMVLDPAGDLYKLKADNIDYYVNQNNQGYSGNFKSALIPDDFRITHLGETLNSDGTISEYANSQSTPYALMFQFEGDVNATRYILYHCVSGRTTLGSVTKDGGEVNTSDLTVTASPRPHDELIKHKAEKGSTQYDNWFTQVQEPVGTSTEVTGG
;
A
#
# COMPACT_ATOMS: atom_id res chain seq x y z
N MET A 1 -14.99 5.44 -26.40
CA MET A 1 -14.00 4.81 -25.51
C MET A 1 -13.36 5.92 -24.70
N ALA A 2 -13.36 5.85 -23.37
CA ALA A 2 -12.68 6.86 -22.56
C ALA A 2 -11.20 6.90 -22.96
N ASN A 3 -10.65 8.09 -23.20
CA ASN A 3 -9.24 8.24 -23.56
C ASN A 3 -8.38 7.62 -22.44
N LYS A 4 -7.59 6.61 -22.82
CA LYS A 4 -6.63 5.96 -21.93
C LYS A 4 -5.46 6.92 -21.68
N ASN A 5 -4.96 6.93 -20.45
CA ASN A 5 -3.80 7.74 -20.09
C ASN A 5 -2.56 7.33 -20.91
N LYS A 6 -1.76 8.31 -21.31
CA LYS A 6 -0.45 8.14 -21.92
C LYS A 6 0.68 8.25 -20.91
N VAL A 7 0.47 9.04 -19.85
CA VAL A 7 1.47 9.27 -18.80
C VAL A 7 0.82 9.20 -17.41
N GLN A 8 1.66 8.93 -16.40
CA GLN A 8 1.27 8.89 -15.00
C GLN A 8 2.22 9.77 -14.19
N TYR A 9 1.67 10.56 -13.26
CA TYR A 9 2.43 11.46 -12.39
C TYR A 9 1.61 11.77 -11.13
N GLY A 10 2.26 12.29 -10.10
CA GLY A 10 1.59 12.82 -8.90
C GLY A 10 0.94 11.75 -8.01
N LEU A 11 1.33 11.72 -6.74
CA LEU A 11 0.66 10.92 -5.71
C LEU A 11 -0.43 11.78 -5.04
N LYS A 12 -1.64 11.24 -4.91
CA LYS A 12 -2.76 11.95 -4.27
C LYS A 12 -3.72 10.99 -3.58
N ASN A 13 -4.58 11.55 -2.73
CA ASN A 13 -5.67 10.85 -2.02
C ASN A 13 -5.20 9.53 -1.39
N VAL A 14 -4.09 9.59 -0.65
CA VAL A 14 -3.63 8.45 0.12
C VAL A 14 -4.56 8.24 1.31
N HIS A 15 -5.01 7.01 1.51
CA HIS A 15 -5.83 6.57 2.63
C HIS A 15 -5.28 5.25 3.15
N TYR A 16 -5.49 4.99 4.43
CA TYR A 16 -5.20 3.70 5.04
C TYR A 16 -6.45 3.18 5.73
N ALA A 17 -6.61 1.86 5.79
CA ALA A 17 -7.69 1.22 6.52
C ALA A 17 -7.13 0.06 7.34
N MET A 18 -7.55 -0.06 8.60
CA MET A 18 -7.21 -1.20 9.43
C MET A 18 -7.68 -2.50 8.76
N VAL A 19 -6.86 -3.55 8.82
CA VAL A 19 -7.28 -4.91 8.44
C VAL A 19 -7.16 -5.83 9.64
N THR A 20 -8.18 -6.64 9.86
CA THR A 20 -8.18 -7.75 10.80
C THR A 20 -8.46 -9.02 10.04
N TYR A 21 -7.83 -10.13 10.45
CA TYR A 21 -8.04 -11.42 9.82
C TYR A 21 -8.81 -12.33 10.77
N ASP A 22 -9.80 -13.04 10.24
CA ASP A 22 -10.45 -14.12 10.97
C ASP A 22 -9.45 -15.26 11.21
N GLU A 23 -9.34 -15.73 12.45
CA GLU A 23 -8.30 -16.70 12.85
C GLU A 23 -8.51 -18.10 12.24
N LEU A 24 -9.75 -18.44 11.84
CA LEU A 24 -10.10 -19.77 11.33
C LEU A 24 -10.03 -19.84 9.81
N THR A 25 -10.50 -18.79 9.15
CA THR A 25 -10.64 -18.73 7.69
C THR A 25 -9.52 -17.92 7.03
N GLY A 26 -8.90 -17.01 7.77
CA GLY A 26 -7.97 -16.04 7.21
C GLY A 26 -8.63 -14.90 6.44
N GLU A 27 -9.97 -14.81 6.43
CA GLU A 27 -10.69 -13.76 5.69
C GLU A 27 -10.41 -12.36 6.26
N PRO A 28 -10.09 -11.36 5.43
CA PRO A 28 -9.86 -10.00 5.89
C PRO A 28 -11.19 -9.26 6.14
N THR A 29 -11.25 -8.51 7.23
CA THR A 29 -12.23 -7.45 7.47
C THR A 29 -11.51 -6.11 7.47
N TYR A 30 -11.99 -5.15 6.67
CA TYR A 30 -11.40 -3.81 6.58
C TYR A 30 -12.24 -2.77 7.31
N GLY A 31 -11.55 -1.87 8.01
CA GLY A 31 -12.14 -0.67 8.59
C GLY A 31 -12.51 0.38 7.53
N THR A 32 -13.09 1.48 8.00
CA THR A 32 -13.35 2.65 7.13
C THR A 32 -12.01 3.31 6.75
N PRO A 33 -11.77 3.63 5.47
CA PRO A 33 -10.55 4.32 5.06
C PRO A 33 -10.39 5.70 5.72
N THR A 34 -9.26 5.92 6.37
CA THR A 34 -8.83 7.20 6.94
C THR A 34 -7.86 7.88 5.98
N ARG A 35 -8.09 9.18 5.72
CA ARG A 35 -7.25 9.95 4.80
C ARG A 35 -5.90 10.29 5.42
N TRP A 36 -4.83 9.97 4.68
CA TRP A 36 -3.48 10.45 4.96
C TRP A 36 -3.23 11.81 4.29
N ASN A 37 -3.07 12.86 5.10
CA ASN A 37 -2.76 14.19 4.60
C ASN A 37 -1.24 14.40 4.51
N GLY A 38 -0.78 15.07 3.45
CA GLY A 38 0.64 15.40 3.28
C GLY A 38 1.49 14.26 2.70
N ALA A 39 0.93 13.33 1.95
CA ALA A 39 1.72 12.39 1.15
C ALA A 39 2.48 13.13 0.04
N ILE A 40 3.77 12.83 -0.14
CA ILE A 40 4.66 13.51 -1.09
C ILE A 40 5.07 12.57 -2.21
N GLU A 41 5.60 11.41 -1.85
CA GLU A 41 6.21 10.46 -2.78
C GLU A 41 6.05 9.03 -2.26
N MET A 42 5.92 8.09 -3.19
CA MET A 42 5.89 6.67 -2.90
C MET A 42 6.68 5.94 -3.97
N VAL A 43 7.69 5.19 -3.55
CA VAL A 43 8.50 4.34 -4.43
C VAL A 43 8.44 2.94 -3.87
N LEU A 44 7.89 2.01 -4.66
CA LEU A 44 7.69 0.62 -4.27
C LEU A 44 8.28 -0.28 -5.34
N ASP A 45 9.28 -1.06 -4.96
CA ASP A 45 9.94 -2.01 -5.83
C ASP A 45 9.29 -3.39 -5.69
N PRO A 46 9.16 -4.17 -6.77
CA PRO A 46 8.68 -5.55 -6.69
C PRO A 46 9.54 -6.37 -5.72
N ALA A 47 8.90 -7.01 -4.76
CA ALA A 47 9.53 -7.96 -3.85
C ALA A 47 9.26 -9.38 -4.35
N GLY A 48 10.31 -10.20 -4.47
CA GLY A 48 10.18 -11.56 -4.94
C GLY A 48 11.49 -12.15 -5.44
N ASP A 49 11.59 -13.47 -5.35
CA ASP A 49 12.78 -14.23 -5.73
C ASP A 49 12.51 -15.09 -6.96
N LEU A 50 13.55 -15.32 -7.77
CA LEU A 50 13.49 -16.31 -8.84
C LEU A 50 13.82 -17.68 -8.27
N TYR A 51 12.84 -18.58 -8.28
CA TYR A 51 13.08 -20.00 -8.06
C TYR A 51 13.72 -20.59 -9.31
N LYS A 52 14.94 -21.11 -9.19
CA LYS A 52 15.67 -21.72 -10.29
C LYS A 52 16.01 -23.16 -9.95
N LEU A 53 15.55 -24.09 -10.78
CA LEU A 53 15.97 -25.49 -10.74
C LEU A 53 17.04 -25.71 -11.80
N LYS A 54 18.22 -26.13 -11.37
CA LYS A 54 19.32 -26.54 -12.26
C LYS A 54 19.15 -28.00 -12.68
N ALA A 55 19.19 -28.29 -13.97
CA ALA A 55 19.33 -29.63 -14.52
C ALA A 55 20.29 -29.57 -15.71
N ASP A 56 21.07 -30.65 -15.96
CA ASP A 56 22.09 -30.70 -17.01
C ASP A 56 23.04 -29.49 -17.04
N ASN A 57 23.41 -29.00 -15.85
CA ASN A 57 24.24 -27.80 -15.64
C ASN A 57 23.66 -26.48 -16.20
N ILE A 58 22.37 -26.42 -16.54
CA ILE A 58 21.67 -25.21 -16.98
C ILE A 58 20.48 -24.85 -16.06
N ASP A 59 20.01 -23.60 -16.10
CA ASP A 59 18.71 -23.21 -15.52
C ASP A 59 17.59 -23.88 -16.33
N TYR A 60 17.14 -25.04 -15.87
CA TYR A 60 16.14 -25.85 -16.58
C TYR A 60 14.72 -25.35 -16.33
N TYR A 61 14.46 -24.83 -15.13
CA TYR A 61 13.18 -24.23 -14.78
C TYR A 61 13.41 -22.96 -13.97
N VAL A 62 12.79 -21.87 -14.40
CA VAL A 62 12.82 -20.56 -13.72
C VAL A 62 11.38 -20.15 -13.48
N ASN A 63 11.03 -19.89 -12.23
CA ASN A 63 9.74 -19.35 -11.83
C ASN A 63 9.96 -18.13 -10.93
N GLN A 64 9.02 -17.18 -10.95
CA GLN A 64 9.06 -15.99 -10.13
C GLN A 64 8.13 -16.17 -8.94
N ASN A 65 8.67 -16.06 -7.73
CA ASN A 65 7.88 -15.96 -6.51
C ASN A 65 7.51 -14.49 -6.29
N ASN A 66 6.23 -14.14 -6.46
CA ASN A 66 5.76 -12.77 -6.24
C ASN A 66 5.41 -12.55 -4.76
N GLN A 67 6.25 -11.80 -4.06
CA GLN A 67 6.09 -11.45 -2.64
C GLN A 67 5.57 -10.01 -2.45
N GLY A 68 5.05 -9.42 -3.54
CA GLY A 68 4.42 -8.10 -3.52
C GLY A 68 5.40 -6.96 -3.78
N TYR A 69 5.42 -5.97 -2.90
CA TYR A 69 6.21 -4.76 -3.08
C TYR A 69 6.82 -4.28 -1.76
N SER A 70 8.00 -3.67 -1.82
CA SER A 70 8.60 -2.99 -0.67
C SER A 70 9.28 -1.70 -1.11
N GLY A 71 9.28 -0.69 -0.26
CA GLY A 71 10.00 0.54 -0.55
C GLY A 71 9.70 1.64 0.44
N ASN A 72 9.82 2.88 -0.03
CA ASN A 72 9.76 4.07 0.81
C ASN A 72 8.53 4.92 0.48
N PHE A 73 7.89 5.41 1.54
CA PHE A 73 6.81 6.37 1.50
C PHE A 73 7.24 7.63 2.23
N LYS A 74 7.18 8.76 1.53
CA LYS A 74 7.58 10.07 2.03
C LYS A 74 6.36 10.93 2.27
N SER A 75 6.30 11.54 3.45
CA SER A 75 5.21 12.44 3.84
C SER A 75 5.76 13.69 4.52
N ALA A 76 5.03 14.80 4.43
CA ALA A 76 5.33 16.01 5.20
C ALA A 76 5.20 15.75 6.71
N LEU A 77 4.18 14.98 7.11
CA LEU A 77 3.95 14.58 8.48
C LEU A 77 3.19 13.25 8.50
N ILE A 78 3.67 12.32 9.32
CA ILE A 78 2.98 11.06 9.58
C ILE A 78 1.86 11.32 10.59
N PRO A 79 0.58 11.03 10.27
CA PRO A 79 -0.52 11.23 11.19
C PRO A 79 -0.33 10.48 12.51
N ASP A 80 -0.61 11.13 13.63
CA ASP A 80 -0.51 10.52 14.97
C ASP A 80 -1.42 9.29 15.11
N ASP A 81 -2.62 9.32 14.51
CA ASP A 81 -3.52 8.16 14.48
C ASP A 81 -2.87 6.95 13.80
N PHE A 82 -2.13 7.16 12.70
CA PHE A 82 -1.41 6.07 12.03
C PHE A 82 -0.25 5.56 12.90
N ARG A 83 0.47 6.45 13.58
CA ARG A 83 1.54 6.07 14.52
C ARG A 83 1.01 5.15 15.62
N ILE A 84 -0.14 5.51 16.19
CA ILE A 84 -0.77 4.75 17.27
C ILE A 84 -1.33 3.42 16.76
N THR A 85 -2.10 3.46 15.67
CA THR A 85 -2.84 2.29 15.19
C THR A 85 -1.98 1.28 14.44
N HIS A 86 -1.01 1.74 13.65
CA HIS A 86 -0.27 0.92 12.69
C HIS A 86 1.23 0.80 12.96
N LEU A 87 1.85 1.77 13.65
CA LEU A 87 3.23 1.63 14.12
C LEU A 87 3.32 1.10 15.57
N GLY A 88 2.17 1.01 16.25
CA GLY A 88 2.10 0.50 17.62
C GLY A 88 2.63 1.48 18.67
N GLU A 89 2.76 2.77 18.34
CA GLU A 89 3.15 3.80 19.31
C GLU A 89 2.04 3.99 20.36
N THR A 90 2.43 4.27 21.61
CA THR A 90 1.48 4.38 22.73
C THR A 90 1.14 5.83 23.02
N LEU A 91 -0.16 6.16 22.99
CA LEU A 91 -0.67 7.43 23.53
C LEU A 91 -0.74 7.35 25.05
N ASN A 92 0.06 8.17 25.72
CA ASN A 92 0.11 8.27 27.17
C ASN A 92 -1.02 9.14 27.72
N SER A 93 -1.29 9.01 29.02
CA SER A 93 -2.35 9.76 29.71
C SER A 93 -2.14 11.28 29.73
N ASP A 94 -0.90 11.74 29.55
CA ASP A 94 -0.53 13.15 29.44
C ASP A 94 -0.59 13.70 27.99
N GLY A 95 -1.00 12.86 27.03
CA GLY A 95 -1.10 13.21 25.62
C GLY A 95 0.21 13.06 24.83
N THR A 96 1.28 12.59 25.44
CA THR A 96 2.52 12.27 24.73
C THR A 96 2.41 10.93 23.99
N ILE A 97 3.20 10.75 22.93
CA ILE A 97 3.28 9.50 22.18
C ILE A 97 4.66 8.88 22.39
N SER A 98 4.69 7.57 22.69
CA SER A 98 5.92 6.83 22.99
C SER A 98 6.10 5.62 22.09
N GLU A 99 7.28 5.50 21.49
CA GLU A 99 7.72 4.30 20.75
C GLU A 99 8.45 3.35 21.70
N TYR A 100 7.93 2.12 21.87
CA TYR A 100 8.61 1.07 22.62
C TYR A 100 9.31 0.08 21.69
N ALA A 101 10.43 -0.49 22.13
CA ALA A 101 11.24 -1.40 21.31
C ALA A 101 10.49 -2.68 20.86
N ASN A 102 9.48 -3.10 21.64
CA ASN A 102 8.64 -4.27 21.40
C ASN A 102 7.29 -3.92 20.75
N SER A 103 7.09 -2.68 20.31
CA SER A 103 5.89 -2.28 19.58
C SER A 103 5.77 -3.12 18.31
N GLN A 104 4.58 -3.65 18.05
CA GLN A 104 4.31 -4.43 16.85
C GLN A 104 3.48 -3.59 15.89
N SER A 105 3.98 -3.46 14.66
CA SER A 105 3.20 -2.84 13.59
C SER A 105 2.00 -3.72 13.24
N THR A 106 0.84 -3.10 13.04
CA THR A 106 -0.36 -3.82 12.61
C THR A 106 -0.54 -3.69 11.11
N PRO A 107 -1.02 -4.75 10.42
CA PRO A 107 -1.27 -4.66 8.99
C PRO A 107 -2.42 -3.70 8.68
N TYR A 108 -2.36 -3.08 7.51
CA TYR A 108 -3.38 -2.18 6.99
C TYR A 108 -3.51 -2.29 5.46
N ALA A 109 -4.64 -1.86 4.91
CA ALA A 109 -4.79 -1.64 3.47
C ALA A 109 -4.38 -0.20 3.13
N LEU A 110 -3.52 -0.03 2.12
CA LEU A 110 -3.07 1.27 1.62
C LEU A 110 -3.76 1.58 0.29
N MET A 111 -4.50 2.67 0.25
CA MET A 111 -5.25 3.11 -0.92
C MET A 111 -4.69 4.45 -1.40
N PHE A 112 -4.53 4.62 -2.70
CA PHE A 112 -3.99 5.87 -3.25
C PHE A 112 -4.39 6.03 -4.70
N GLN A 113 -4.16 7.21 -5.26
CA GLN A 113 -4.22 7.39 -6.70
C GLN A 113 -2.93 7.98 -7.24
N PHE A 114 -2.62 7.58 -8.47
CA PHE A 114 -1.72 8.33 -9.31
C PHE A 114 -2.54 9.17 -10.30
N GLU A 115 -2.18 10.43 -10.46
CA GLU A 115 -2.76 11.25 -11.51
C GLU A 115 -2.23 10.79 -12.88
N GLY A 116 -2.97 11.13 -13.93
CA GLY A 116 -2.62 10.85 -15.31
C GLY A 116 -3.07 12.02 -16.18
N ASP A 117 -2.65 12.00 -17.44
CA ASP A 117 -2.97 13.08 -18.39
C ASP A 117 -4.46 13.24 -18.69
N VAL A 118 -5.26 12.18 -18.51
CA VAL A 118 -6.71 12.22 -18.73
C VAL A 118 -7.49 11.92 -17.44
N ASN A 119 -7.15 10.83 -16.76
CA ASN A 119 -7.87 10.34 -15.58
C ASN A 119 -6.90 9.88 -14.49
N ALA A 120 -7.29 9.98 -13.22
CA ALA A 120 -6.54 9.34 -12.14
C ALA A 120 -6.77 7.83 -12.12
N THR A 121 -5.71 7.06 -11.87
CA THR A 121 -5.80 5.62 -11.61
C THR A 121 -5.72 5.38 -10.11
N ARG A 122 -6.66 4.61 -9.56
CA ARG A 122 -6.73 4.32 -8.13
C ARG A 122 -6.18 2.92 -7.85
N TYR A 123 -5.53 2.76 -6.71
CA TYR A 123 -4.85 1.53 -6.29
C TYR A 123 -5.22 1.18 -4.85
N ILE A 124 -5.18 -0.10 -4.53
CA ILE A 124 -5.23 -0.68 -3.18
C ILE A 124 -4.08 -1.68 -3.09
N LEU A 125 -3.32 -1.62 -2.00
CA LEU A 125 -2.44 -2.68 -1.51
C LEU A 125 -3.09 -3.23 -0.23
N TYR A 126 -3.39 -4.52 -0.16
CA TYR A 126 -4.31 -5.03 0.87
C TYR A 126 -3.65 -5.37 2.21
N HIS A 127 -2.40 -5.81 2.18
CA HIS A 127 -1.66 -6.22 3.38
C HIS A 127 -0.33 -5.47 3.42
N CYS A 128 -0.39 -4.23 3.91
CA CYS A 128 0.76 -3.39 4.14
C CYS A 128 1.19 -3.45 5.60
N VAL A 129 2.48 -3.55 5.82
CA VAL A 129 3.11 -3.31 7.13
C VAL A 129 4.14 -2.20 6.94
N SER A 130 4.24 -1.35 7.96
CA SER A 130 5.15 -0.22 7.96
C SER A 130 6.25 -0.39 9.00
N GLY A 131 7.47 -0.06 8.61
CA GLY A 131 8.61 -0.01 9.51
C GLY A 131 8.69 1.29 10.29
N ARG A 132 9.80 1.47 11.01
CA ARG A 132 10.03 2.67 11.82
C ARG A 132 10.22 3.90 10.95
N THR A 133 9.77 5.04 11.47
CA THR A 133 9.89 6.33 10.80
C THR A 133 11.30 6.88 10.99
N THR A 134 11.86 7.51 9.97
CA THR A 134 13.14 8.22 10.13
C THR A 134 12.94 9.47 10.99
N LEU A 135 13.72 9.59 12.06
CA LEU A 135 13.80 10.81 12.86
C LEU A 135 14.93 11.68 12.30
N GLY A 136 14.56 12.74 11.60
CA GLY A 136 15.51 13.66 10.99
C GLY A 136 14.87 15.01 10.70
N SER A 137 15.69 16.04 10.69
CA SER A 137 15.31 17.39 10.29
C SER A 137 16.51 18.01 9.58
N VAL A 138 16.25 18.77 8.52
CA VAL A 138 17.23 19.71 7.98
C VAL A 138 17.06 21.06 8.68
N THR A 139 18.16 21.80 8.87
CA THR A 139 18.07 23.18 9.34
C THR A 139 17.38 23.99 8.26
N LYS A 140 16.39 24.80 8.63
CA LYS A 140 15.62 25.61 7.68
C LYS A 140 16.56 26.57 6.92
N ASP A 141 16.74 26.32 5.62
CA ASP A 141 17.30 27.28 4.67
C ASP A 141 16.30 27.47 3.51
N GLY A 142 15.65 28.63 3.45
CA GLY A 142 14.62 28.91 2.44
C GLY A 142 13.30 28.14 2.62
N GLY A 143 12.76 27.65 1.50
CA GLY A 143 11.42 27.03 1.39
C GLY A 143 11.38 25.52 1.62
N GLU A 144 12.48 24.92 2.06
CA GLU A 144 12.55 23.48 2.34
C GLU A 144 11.70 23.12 3.56
N VAL A 145 10.83 22.12 3.39
CA VAL A 145 10.01 21.56 4.46
C VAL A 145 10.61 20.23 4.88
N ASN A 146 10.60 19.97 6.18
CA ASN A 146 10.97 18.65 6.69
C ASN A 146 9.97 17.61 6.17
N THR A 147 10.49 16.43 5.88
CA THR A 147 9.72 15.26 5.48
C THR A 147 10.08 14.09 6.38
N SER A 148 9.13 13.20 6.57
CA SER A 148 9.32 11.92 7.25
C SER A 148 9.26 10.80 6.22
N ASP A 149 10.23 9.88 6.31
CA ASP A 149 10.26 8.67 5.52
C ASP A 149 9.80 7.48 6.36
N LEU A 150 9.07 6.59 5.69
CA LEU A 150 8.46 5.39 6.24
C LEU A 150 8.68 4.25 5.25
N THR A 151 9.20 3.13 5.71
CA THR A 151 9.21 1.93 4.87
C THR A 151 7.81 1.31 4.83
N VAL A 152 7.40 0.88 3.64
CA VAL A 152 6.13 0.17 3.42
C VAL A 152 6.45 -1.14 2.72
N THR A 153 5.97 -2.24 3.28
CA THR A 153 6.01 -3.56 2.67
C THR A 153 4.59 -4.04 2.44
N ALA A 154 4.21 -4.24 1.19
CA ALA A 154 2.93 -4.81 0.77
C ALA A 154 3.13 -6.26 0.35
N SER A 155 2.68 -7.21 1.16
CA SER A 155 2.81 -8.64 0.88
C SER A 155 1.49 -9.24 0.37
N PRO A 156 1.49 -10.47 -0.16
CA PRO A 156 0.27 -11.20 -0.47
C PRO A 156 -0.58 -11.34 0.80
N ARG A 157 -1.89 -11.07 0.69
CA ARG A 157 -2.78 -11.27 1.85
C ARG A 157 -2.91 -12.77 2.15
N PRO A 158 -2.99 -13.18 3.42
CA PRO A 158 -2.94 -14.60 3.81
C PRO A 158 -4.01 -15.51 3.20
N HIS A 159 -5.20 -14.97 2.91
CA HIS A 159 -6.35 -15.76 2.46
C HIS A 159 -6.23 -16.28 1.02
N ASP A 160 -5.81 -15.43 0.08
CA ASP A 160 -5.88 -15.72 -1.36
C ASP A 160 -4.71 -15.12 -2.16
N GLU A 161 -3.67 -14.66 -1.46
CA GLU A 161 -2.45 -14.09 -2.03
C GLU A 161 -2.66 -12.80 -2.86
N LEU A 162 -3.83 -12.15 -2.77
CA LEU A 162 -4.07 -10.87 -3.43
C LEU A 162 -3.20 -9.77 -2.82
N ILE A 163 -2.33 -9.18 -3.64
CA ILE A 163 -1.43 -8.09 -3.24
C ILE A 163 -2.07 -6.72 -3.54
N LYS A 164 -2.52 -6.54 -4.79
CA LYS A 164 -2.87 -5.23 -5.35
C LYS A 164 -4.15 -5.29 -6.17
N HIS A 165 -4.97 -4.25 -6.06
CA HIS A 165 -6.10 -4.01 -6.96
C HIS A 165 -6.02 -2.59 -7.53
N LYS A 166 -6.54 -2.38 -8.74
CA LYS A 166 -6.58 -1.07 -9.39
C LYS A 166 -7.92 -0.80 -10.06
N ALA A 167 -8.31 0.47 -10.12
CA ALA A 167 -9.45 0.93 -10.89
C ALA A 167 -9.08 2.13 -11.76
N GLU A 168 -9.53 2.07 -13.01
CA GLU A 168 -9.47 3.16 -13.97
C GLU A 168 -10.84 3.85 -14.02
N LYS A 169 -10.89 5.12 -14.44
CA LYS A 169 -12.15 5.86 -14.50
C LYS A 169 -13.13 5.11 -15.42
N GLY A 170 -14.34 4.83 -14.91
CA GLY A 170 -15.36 4.03 -15.59
C GLY A 170 -15.54 2.62 -15.03
N SER A 171 -14.63 2.13 -14.17
CA SER A 171 -14.88 0.91 -13.40
C SER A 171 -16.03 1.12 -12.41
N THR A 172 -16.86 0.09 -12.19
CA THR A 172 -18.02 0.13 -11.27
C THR A 172 -17.65 0.51 -9.84
N GLN A 173 -16.49 0.05 -9.38
CA GLN A 173 -15.97 0.31 -8.03
C GLN A 173 -15.24 1.64 -7.90
N TYR A 174 -15.04 2.39 -9.01
CA TYR A 174 -14.15 3.54 -9.04
C TYR A 174 -14.57 4.62 -8.04
N ASP A 175 -15.84 5.03 -8.01
CA ASP A 175 -16.24 6.19 -7.21
C ASP A 175 -16.24 5.92 -5.69
N ASN A 176 -16.49 4.67 -5.27
CA ASN A 176 -16.47 4.22 -3.86
C ASN A 176 -15.07 3.82 -3.36
N TRP A 177 -14.04 4.00 -4.19
CA TRP A 177 -12.69 3.51 -3.90
C TRP A 177 -12.06 4.08 -2.62
N PHE A 178 -12.46 5.27 -2.17
CA PHE A 178 -11.93 5.85 -0.92
C PHE A 178 -12.98 5.88 0.20
N THR A 179 -14.16 5.30 -0.02
CA THR A 179 -15.22 5.20 1.00
C THR A 179 -15.19 3.85 1.71
N GLN A 180 -14.72 2.80 1.03
CA GLN A 180 -14.50 1.47 1.59
C GLN A 180 -13.42 0.74 0.77
N VAL A 181 -12.74 -0.23 1.40
CA VAL A 181 -11.80 -1.12 0.69
C VAL A 181 -12.59 -1.97 -0.30
N GLN A 182 -12.31 -1.78 -1.60
CA GLN A 182 -12.97 -2.50 -2.68
C GLN A 182 -12.31 -3.85 -2.89
N GLU A 183 -13.10 -4.91 -3.04
CA GLU A 183 -12.63 -6.27 -3.33
C GLU A 183 -12.79 -6.58 -4.83
N PRO A 184 -11.98 -7.49 -5.41
CA PRO A 184 -12.21 -7.93 -6.78
C PRO A 184 -13.58 -8.63 -6.88
N VAL A 185 -14.44 -8.13 -7.75
CA VAL A 185 -15.68 -8.84 -8.12
C VAL A 185 -15.29 -9.95 -9.09
N GLY A 186 -15.74 -11.19 -8.84
CA GLY A 186 -15.33 -12.39 -9.56
C GLY A 186 -15.24 -12.21 -11.08
N THR A 187 -14.24 -12.85 -11.70
CA THR A 187 -13.88 -12.69 -13.11
C THR A 187 -15.02 -13.11 -14.05
N SER A 188 -15.47 -12.20 -14.92
CA SER A 188 -16.15 -12.57 -16.16
C SER A 188 -15.12 -13.15 -17.13
N THR A 189 -15.00 -14.46 -17.19
CA THR A 189 -14.24 -15.16 -18.22
C THR A 189 -15.03 -15.13 -19.52
N GLU A 190 -14.91 -14.07 -20.31
CA GLU A 190 -15.15 -14.18 -21.75
C GLU A 190 -13.90 -14.76 -22.40
N VAL A 191 -13.83 -16.10 -22.46
CA VAL A 191 -12.97 -16.77 -23.43
C VAL A 191 -13.68 -16.67 -24.77
N THR A 192 -13.38 -15.63 -25.54
CA THR A 192 -13.62 -15.66 -27.00
C THR A 192 -12.37 -16.25 -27.64
N GLY A 193 -12.46 -17.51 -28.04
CA GLY A 193 -11.40 -18.20 -28.77
C GLY A 193 -11.94 -19.48 -29.37
N GLY A 194 -12.63 -19.34 -30.51
CA GLY A 194 -12.83 -20.41 -31.48
C GLY A 194 -11.68 -20.49 -32.48
#